data_AF-A0A7V6XPI2-F1
#
_entry.id   AF-A0A7V6XPI2-F1
#
_cell.length_a   1.000
_cell.length_b   1.000
_cell.length_c   1.000
_cell.angle_alpha   90.00
_cell.angle_beta   90.00
_cell.angle_gamma   90.00
#
_symmetry.space_group_name_H-M   'P 1'
#
loop_
_entity.id
_entity.type
_entity.pdbx_description
1 polymer ?
#
loop_
_entity_poly.entity_id
_entity_poly.type
_entity_poly.pdbx_seq_one_letter_code
_entity_poly.pdbx_strand_id
1 'polypeptide(L)'
;MFFAIVMSIVCLQRITELMIARRNEKWMRERGAYEVGKEHYPLIVFVHVSFFLSLIAEVMTFEREPAAWWGVVFFLFVVAQAGRVWSILSLGRFWNTKIIILPGAKVVRRGPYKYIRHPNYLNKW
;
A
#
# COMPACT_ATOMS: atom_id res chain seq x y z
N MET A 1 4.37 -20.45 -12.59
CA MET A 1 4.39 -19.23 -13.45
C MET A 1 3.47 -18.13 -12.95
N PHE A 2 2.18 -18.40 -12.70
CA PHE A 2 1.21 -17.40 -12.22
C PHE A 2 1.65 -16.65 -10.94
N PHE A 3 2.08 -17.37 -9.90
CA PHE A 3 2.56 -16.76 -8.66
C PHE A 3 3.69 -15.76 -8.88
N ALA A 4 4.70 -16.11 -9.68
CA ALA A 4 5.83 -15.24 -9.97
C ALA A 4 5.41 -13.94 -10.68
N ILE A 5 4.44 -14.01 -11.60
CA ILE A 5 3.91 -12.84 -12.31
C ILE A 5 3.18 -11.92 -11.32
N VAL A 6 2.23 -12.47 -10.55
CA VAL A 6 1.46 -11.68 -9.56
C VAL A 6 2.39 -11.07 -8.53
N MET A 7 3.35 -11.84 -8.00
CA MET A 7 4.32 -11.36 -7.02
C MET A 7 5.17 -10.22 -7.60
N SER A 8 5.64 -10.36 -8.84
CA SER A 8 6.42 -9.32 -9.50
C SER A 8 5.62 -8.02 -9.67
N ILE A 9 4.35 -8.13 -10.08
CA ILE A 9 3.45 -6.97 -10.21
C ILE A 9 3.25 -6.30 -8.86
N VAL A 10 2.99 -7.06 -7.79
CA VAL A 10 2.79 -6.52 -6.43
C VAL A 10 4.04 -5.83 -5.91
N CYS A 11 5.22 -6.43 -6.11
CA CYS A 11 6.50 -5.82 -5.75
C CYS A 11 6.73 -4.50 -6.52
N LEU A 12 6.49 -4.48 -7.83
CA LEU A 12 6.62 -3.28 -8.66
C LEU A 12 5.64 -2.19 -8.24
N GLN A 13 4.39 -2.56 -7.96
CA GLN A 13 3.39 -1.64 -7.43
C GLN A 13 3.86 -1.04 -6.10
N ARG A 14 4.39 -1.85 -5.18
CA ARG A 14 4.89 -1.38 -3.89
C ARG A 14 6.06 -0.41 -4.04
N ILE A 15 6.99 -0.68 -4.95
CA ILE A 15 8.10 0.23 -5.25
C ILE A 15 7.58 1.56 -5.78
N THR A 16 6.61 1.52 -6.69
CA THR A 16 5.99 2.72 -7.27
C THR A 16 5.27 3.54 -6.20
N GLU A 17 4.51 2.88 -5.32
CA GLU A 17 3.89 3.47 -4.13
C GLU A 17 4.93 4.17 -3.24
N LEU A 18 6.06 3.53 -2.95
CA LEU A 18 7.13 4.14 -2.15
C LEU A 18 7.77 5.35 -2.85
N MET A 19 7.94 5.30 -4.18
CA MET A 19 8.45 6.44 -4.96
C MET A 19 7.48 7.63 -4.91
N ILE A 20 6.17 7.38 -5.05
CA ILE A 20 5.12 8.40 -4.93
C ILE A 20 5.13 8.99 -3.52
N ALA A 21 5.19 8.15 -2.48
CA ALA A 21 5.25 8.58 -1.09
C ALA A 21 6.48 9.47 -0.83
N ARG A 22 7.66 9.11 -1.36
CA ARG A 22 8.88 9.90 -1.21
C ARG A 22 8.77 11.26 -1.91
N ARG A 23 8.17 11.31 -3.10
CA ARG A 23 7.93 12.56 -3.83
C ARG A 23 6.94 13.47 -3.08
N ASN A 24 5.86 12.90 -2.57
CA ASN A 24 4.87 13.62 -1.79
C ASN A 24 5.45 14.10 -0.45
N GLU A 25 6.25 13.27 0.23
CA GLU A 25 6.96 13.63 1.45
C GLU A 25 7.82 14.88 1.23
N LYS A 26 8.63 14.91 0.16
CA LYS A 26 9.46 16.07 -0.17
C LYS A 26 8.60 17.34 -0.35
N TRP A 27 7.53 17.24 -1.15
CA TRP A 27 6.61 18.35 -1.41
C TRP A 27 5.91 18.88 -0.13
N MET A 28 5.59 17.98 0.81
CA MET A 28 4.99 18.35 2.10
C MET A 28 6.01 19.00 3.04
N ARG A 29 7.23 18.44 3.13
CA ARG A 29 8.31 18.98 3.99
C ARG A 29 8.70 20.39 3.57
N GLU A 30 8.76 20.66 2.26
CA GLU A 30 8.99 22.01 1.71
C GLU A 30 7.92 23.03 2.16
N ARG A 31 6.75 22.57 2.64
CA ARG A 31 5.63 23.40 3.11
C ARG A 31 5.49 23.42 4.63
N GLY A 32 6.51 22.95 5.35
CA GLY A 32 6.50 22.94 6.82
C GLY A 32 5.76 21.75 7.43
N ALA A 33 5.54 20.66 6.69
CA ALA A 33 5.00 19.45 7.27
C ALA A 33 6.03 18.74 8.16
N TYR A 34 5.56 18.10 9.23
CA TYR A 34 6.36 17.29 10.13
C TYR A 34 5.90 15.83 10.14
N GLU A 35 6.81 14.93 10.49
CA GLU A 35 6.58 13.49 10.55
C GLU A 35 6.29 13.06 11.99
N VAL A 36 5.32 12.15 12.16
CA VAL A 36 4.96 11.55 13.44
C VAL A 36 5.22 10.04 13.39
N GLY A 37 5.78 9.47 14.46
CA GLY A 37 5.94 8.03 14.60
C GLY A 37 7.07 7.40 13.77
N LYS A 38 8.11 8.18 13.44
CA LYS A 38 9.27 7.74 12.64
C LYS A 38 9.94 6.46 13.15
N GLU A 39 9.94 6.25 14.47
CA GLU A 39 10.59 5.10 15.12
C GLU A 39 9.98 3.74 14.75
N HIS A 40 8.68 3.70 14.47
CA HIS A 40 7.98 2.45 14.14
C HIS A 40 8.09 2.07 12.67
N TYR A 41 8.48 3.01 11.81
CA TYR A 41 8.51 2.81 10.36
C TYR A 41 9.48 1.69 9.93
N PRO A 42 10.72 1.58 10.45
CA PRO A 42 11.62 0.48 10.12
C PRO A 42 11.04 -0.90 10.47
N LEU A 43 10.34 -1.01 11.60
CA LEU A 43 9.71 -2.27 12.02
C LEU A 43 8.62 -2.69 11.02
N ILE A 44 7.78 -1.75 10.58
CA ILE A 44 6.75 -2.02 9.58
C ILE A 44 7.38 -2.49 8.26
N VAL A 45 8.48 -1.86 7.83
CA VAL A 45 9.20 -2.26 6.62
C VAL A 45 9.77 -3.68 6.78
N PHE A 46 10.38 -3.99 7.91
CA PHE A 46 10.92 -5.32 8.20
C PHE A 46 9.83 -6.39 8.09
N VAL A 47 8.70 -6.20 8.79
CA VAL A 47 7.57 -7.14 8.75
C VAL A 47 7.07 -7.35 7.32
N HIS A 48 6.94 -6.27 6.53
CA HIS A 48 6.48 -6.38 5.14
C HIS A 48 7.48 -7.17 4.27
N VAL A 49 8.77 -6.90 4.39
CA VAL A 49 9.80 -7.60 3.63
C VAL A 49 9.85 -9.08 4.03
N SER A 50 9.86 -9.36 5.34
CA SER A 50 9.83 -10.73 5.86
C SER A 50 8.60 -11.51 5.39
N PHE A 51 7.43 -10.87 5.34
CA PHE A 51 6.20 -11.48 4.84
C PHE A 51 6.30 -11.87 3.36
N PHE A 52 6.84 -11.01 2.50
CA PHE A 52 7.05 -11.36 1.08
C PHE A 52 8.06 -12.50 0.93
N LEU A 53 9.16 -12.47 1.70
CA LEU A 53 10.16 -13.52 1.68
C LEU A 53 9.60 -14.87 2.14
N SER A 54 8.76 -14.88 3.18
CA SER A 54 8.14 -16.11 3.66
C SER A 54 7.21 -16.73 2.62
N LEU A 55 6.42 -15.92 1.91
CA LEU A 55 5.55 -16.42 0.84
C LEU A 55 6.35 -17.01 -0.34
N ILE A 56 7.46 -16.36 -0.71
CA ILE A 56 8.35 -16.87 -1.77
C ILE A 56 8.96 -18.20 -1.32
N ALA A 57 9.49 -18.26 -0.09
CA ALA A 57 10.09 -19.48 0.47
C ALA A 57 9.08 -20.63 0.56
N GLU A 58 7.84 -20.35 0.98
CA GLU A 58 6.76 -21.35 1.05
C GLU A 58 6.48 -21.97 -0.32
N VAL A 59 6.29 -21.15 -1.35
CA VAL A 59 6.00 -21.65 -2.71
C VAL A 59 7.19 -22.43 -3.29
N MET A 60 8.42 -21.98 -3.04
CA MET A 60 9.62 -22.67 -3.51
C MET A 60 9.89 -23.99 -2.79
N THR A 61 9.38 -24.18 -1.56
CA THR A 61 9.67 -25.37 -0.75
C THR A 61 8.57 -26.42 -0.85
N PHE A 62 7.30 -26.01 -0.90
CA PHE A 62 6.18 -26.92 -0.72
C PHE A 62 5.42 -27.29 -2.01
N GLU A 63 5.67 -26.59 -3.14
CA GLU A 63 5.07 -26.85 -4.47
C GLU A 63 3.57 -27.19 -4.45
N ARG A 64 2.80 -26.54 -3.57
CA ARG A 64 1.37 -26.84 -3.37
C ARG A 64 0.53 -26.31 -4.53
N GLU A 65 -0.40 -27.12 -5.01
CA GLU A 65 -1.40 -26.63 -5.95
C GLU A 65 -2.36 -25.62 -5.29
N PRO A 66 -2.81 -24.59 -6.03
CA PRO A 66 -3.80 -23.65 -5.52
C PRO A 66 -5.09 -24.36 -5.14
N ALA A 67 -5.68 -23.99 -4.00
CA ALA A 67 -7.00 -24.48 -3.60
C ALA A 67 -8.05 -24.14 -4.67
N ALA A 68 -9.06 -24.98 -4.89
CA ALA A 68 -10.07 -24.78 -5.94
C ALA A 68 -10.80 -23.42 -5.90
N TRP A 69 -10.88 -22.80 -4.71
CA TRP A 69 -11.49 -21.48 -4.50
C TRP A 69 -10.53 -20.29 -4.69
N TRP A 70 -9.29 -20.52 -5.13
CA TRP A 70 -8.26 -19.47 -5.27
C TRP A 70 -8.74 -18.28 -6.11
N GLY A 71 -9.57 -18.53 -7.13
CA GLY A 71 -10.13 -17.49 -8.01
C GLY A 71 -10.98 -16.45 -7.26
N VAL A 72 -11.71 -16.87 -6.23
CA VAL A 72 -12.52 -15.96 -5.40
C VAL A 72 -11.62 -15.02 -4.61
N VAL A 73 -10.56 -15.56 -3.99
CA VAL A 73 -9.60 -14.74 -3.23
C VAL A 73 -8.78 -13.84 -4.16
N PHE A 74 -8.43 -14.32 -5.35
CA PHE A 74 -7.78 -13.48 -6.35
C PHE A 74 -8.69 -12.33 -6.83
N PHE A 75 -9.98 -12.58 -7.03
CA PHE A 75 -10.95 -11.53 -7.38
C PHE A 75 -11.06 -10.49 -6.28
N LEU A 76 -11.21 -10.91 -5.02
CA LEU A 76 -11.25 -10.00 -3.87
C LEU A 76 -9.95 -9.17 -3.76
N PHE A 77 -8.80 -9.80 -4.01
CA PHE A 77 -7.52 -9.13 -4.08
C PHE A 77 -7.50 -8.03 -5.15
N VAL A 78 -7.97 -8.31 -6.37
CA VAL A 78 -8.03 -7.32 -7.46
C VAL A 78 -8.94 -6.15 -7.11
N VAL A 79 -10.11 -6.41 -6.51
CA VAL A 79 -11.03 -5.36 -6.04
C VAL A 79 -10.35 -4.48 -4.97
N ALA A 80 -9.63 -5.09 -4.02
CA ALA A 80 -8.87 -4.36 -3.01
C ALA A 80 -7.76 -3.49 -3.63
N GLN A 81 -7.04 -4.00 -4.66
CA GLN A 81 -6.03 -3.21 -5.38
C GLN A 81 -6.64 -2.02 -6.11
N ALA A 82 -7.78 -2.21 -6.78
CA ALA A 82 -8.50 -1.11 -7.42
C ALA A 82 -8.93 -0.03 -6.40
N GLY A 83 -9.46 -0.45 -5.24
CA GLY A 83 -9.80 0.46 -4.15
C GLY A 83 -8.59 1.22 -3.59
N ARG A 84 -7.42 0.56 -3.53
CA ARG A 84 -6.15 1.18 -3.13
C ARG A 84 -5.73 2.26 -4.12
N VAL A 85 -5.68 1.95 -5.41
CA VAL A 85 -5.32 2.92 -6.47
C VAL A 85 -6.27 4.11 -6.44
N TRP A 86 -7.58 3.87 -6.31
CA TRP A 86 -8.57 4.94 -6.20
C TRP A 86 -8.35 5.83 -4.97
N SER A 87 -7.95 5.25 -3.84
CA SER A 87 -7.63 5.98 -2.60
C SER A 87 -6.36 6.83 -2.74
N ILE A 88 -5.32 6.29 -3.39
CA ILE A 88 -4.06 7.01 -3.68
C ILE A 88 -4.35 8.21 -4.59
N LEU A 89 -5.07 7.98 -5.70
CA LEU A 89 -5.41 9.03 -6.66
C LEU A 89 -6.29 10.12 -6.04
N SER A 90 -7.20 9.74 -5.14
CA SER A 90 -8.10 10.69 -4.49
C SER A 90 -7.39 11.61 -3.50
N LEU A 91 -6.42 11.09 -2.74
CA LEU A 91 -5.56 11.89 -1.85
C LEU A 91 -4.50 12.69 -2.62
N GLY A 92 -4.02 12.17 -3.74
CA GLY A 92 -3.03 12.80 -4.60
C GLY A 92 -1.74 13.11 -3.82
N ARG A 93 -1.40 14.40 -3.71
CA ARG A 93 -0.17 14.85 -3.03
C ARG A 93 -0.19 14.62 -1.52
N PHE A 94 -1.36 14.42 -0.92
CA PHE A 94 -1.53 14.15 0.51
C PHE A 94 -1.32 12.68 0.89
N TRP A 95 -1.18 11.78 -0.10
CA TRP A 95 -0.95 10.38 0.18
C TRP A 95 0.53 10.12 0.53
N ASN A 96 0.77 9.42 1.63
CA ASN A 96 2.10 8.99 2.05
C ASN A 96 2.04 7.64 2.78
N THR A 97 3.15 6.91 2.79
CA THR A 97 3.28 5.69 3.61
C THR A 97 3.59 6.03 5.07
N LYS A 98 4.31 7.13 5.30
CA LYS A 98 4.60 7.70 6.63
C LYS A 98 3.47 8.60 7.10
N ILE A 99 3.34 8.77 8.40
CA ILE A 99 2.38 9.71 8.98
C ILE A 99 3.01 11.10 8.95
N ILE A 100 2.61 11.91 7.95
CA ILE A 100 3.09 13.28 7.76
C ILE A 100 1.91 14.23 7.90
N ILE A 101 2.08 15.25 8.75
CA ILE A 101 1.05 16.24 9.05
C ILE A 101 1.48 17.58 8.47
N LEU A 102 0.68 18.14 7.56
CA LEU A 102 0.84 19.50 7.06
C LEU A 102 -0.17 20.43 7.78
N PRO A 103 0.28 21.34 8.66
CA PRO A 103 -0.60 22.28 9.35
C PRO A 103 -1.42 23.12 8.36
N GLY A 104 -2.72 23.30 8.64
CA GLY A 104 -3.62 24.11 7.80
C GLY A 104 -4.10 23.45 6.50
N ALA A 105 -3.72 22.20 6.23
CA ALA A 105 -4.23 21.45 5.08
C ALA A 105 -5.73 21.14 5.23
N LYS A 106 -6.52 21.39 4.18
CA LYS A 106 -7.94 21.02 4.15
C LYS A 106 -8.09 19.50 3.97
N VAL A 107 -9.00 18.90 4.74
CA VAL A 107 -9.31 17.47 4.64
C VAL A 107 -9.84 17.16 3.23
N VAL A 108 -9.20 16.22 2.56
CA VAL A 108 -9.61 15.78 1.22
C VAL A 108 -10.93 15.02 1.32
N ARG A 109 -11.98 15.53 0.66
CA ARG A 109 -13.31 14.90 0.57
C ARG A 109 -13.66 14.51 -0.88
N ARG A 110 -12.76 13.83 -1.57
CA ARG A 110 -12.94 13.37 -2.96
C ARG A 110 -12.80 11.85 -3.04
N GLY A 111 -13.54 11.23 -3.97
CA GLY A 111 -13.48 9.79 -4.20
C GLY A 111 -14.01 8.97 -3.02
N PRO A 112 -13.33 7.89 -2.60
CA PRO A 112 -13.82 7.01 -1.54
C PRO A 112 -13.88 7.70 -0.17
N TYR A 113 -13.13 8.79 0.01
CA TYR A 113 -13.15 9.63 1.22
C TYR A 113 -14.46 10.39 1.43
N LYS A 114 -15.39 10.36 0.46
CA LYS A 114 -16.76 10.89 0.63
C LYS A 114 -17.64 9.92 1.43
N TYR A 115 -17.38 8.62 1.33
CA TYR A 115 -18.21 7.56 1.92
C TYR A 115 -17.60 6.99 3.20
N ILE A 116 -16.27 6.91 3.26
CA ILE A 116 -15.53 6.32 4.38
C ILE A 116 -14.44 7.28 4.82
N ARG A 117 -14.22 7.45 6.13
CA ARG A 117 -13.18 8.36 6.64
C ARG A 117 -11.77 7.93 6.26
N HIS A 118 -11.51 6.62 6.26
CA HIS A 118 -10.20 6.05 5.95
C HIS A 118 -10.30 4.80 5.06
N PRO A 119 -10.72 4.94 3.79
CA PRO A 119 -10.79 3.83 2.84
C PRO A 119 -9.43 3.16 2.62
N ASN A 120 -8.34 3.90 2.85
CA ASN A 120 -6.98 3.36 2.78
C ASN A 120 -6.77 2.22 3.79
N TYR A 121 -7.33 2.25 5.01
CA TYR A 121 -7.13 1.16 5.97
C TYR A 121 -7.83 -0.14 5.58
N LEU A 122 -8.93 -0.06 4.82
CA LEU A 122 -9.65 -1.25 4.38
C LEU A 122 -8.87 -2.00 3.29
N ASN A 123 -8.16 -1.27 2.44
CA ASN A 123 -7.45 -1.81 1.28
C ASN A 123 -5.94 -1.95 1.51
N LYS A 124 -5.42 -1.54 2.68
CA LYS A 124 -4.00 -1.55 3.03
C LYS A 124 -3.72 -2.71 3.97
N TRP A 125 -3.61 -3.89 3.37
CA TRP A 125 -2.98 -5.07 3.93
C TRP A 125 -1.78 -5.43 3.04
#